data_AF-A0A8T3Y024-F1
#
_entry.id   AF-A0A8T3Y024-F1
#
_cell.length_a   1.000
_cell.length_b   1.000
_cell.length_c   1.000
_cell.angle_alpha   90.00
_cell.angle_beta   90.00
_cell.angle_gamma   90.00
#
_symmetry.space_group_name_H-M   'P 1'
#
loop_
_entity.id
_entity.type
_entity.pdbx_description
1 polymer ?
#
loop_
_entity_poly.entity_id
_entity_poly.type
_entity_poly.pdbx_seq_one_letter_code
_entity_poly.pdbx_strand_id
1 'polypeptide(L)'
;MDENRIITPPTYLSVEEWEKIGRNFVFIGGPIQGAADWQSDAIKHLRSLESKIIIFSPRRNEKNVGDYSREKYFEQIDWERAHLKKTWKNGVVMFWLAKEYEHRCDRSYAQTSRVELAESKLRHEINWSKLVMGIESGFSGERYIRKIFSDDCPDVKIYDNLKETCEEAIRLMRI
;
A
#
# COMPACT_ATOMS: atom_id res chain seq x y z
N MET A 1 14.11 16.24 -14.28
CA MET A 1 14.16 16.01 -12.83
C MET A 1 12.75 16.11 -12.26
N ASP A 2 12.02 15.04 -11.97
CA ASP A 2 12.24 13.63 -12.29
C ASP A 2 10.87 12.93 -12.16
N GLU A 3 10.39 12.29 -13.24
CA GLU A 3 9.20 11.42 -13.20
C GLU A 3 9.44 10.18 -12.29
N ASN A 4 10.71 9.92 -11.89
CA ASN A 4 11.21 8.81 -11.07
C ASN A 4 10.89 8.86 -9.55
N ARG A 5 9.64 9.06 -9.15
CA ARG A 5 9.27 8.90 -7.72
C ARG A 5 8.07 8.00 -7.45
N ILE A 6 7.61 7.28 -8.47
CA ILE A 6 6.71 6.14 -8.28
C ILE A 6 7.50 4.92 -8.72
N ILE A 7 7.72 4.01 -7.78
CA ILE A 7 8.41 2.76 -8.04
C ILE A 7 7.33 1.69 -8.13
N THR A 8 7.28 1.00 -9.26
CA THR A 8 6.33 -0.09 -9.53
C THR A 8 7.09 -1.34 -9.94
N PRO A 9 6.51 -2.54 -9.79
CA PRO A 9 7.13 -3.76 -10.30
C PRO A 9 7.46 -3.66 -11.81
N PRO A 10 8.62 -4.18 -12.25
CA PRO A 10 9.63 -4.90 -11.47
C PRO A 10 10.79 -4.01 -10.99
N THR A 11 10.63 -2.69 -10.97
CA THR A 11 11.73 -1.74 -10.70
C THR A 11 12.15 -1.77 -9.23
N TYR A 12 13.43 -1.98 -8.95
CA TYR A 12 13.99 -1.88 -7.60
C TYR A 12 14.90 -0.66 -7.50
N LEU A 13 14.98 -0.07 -6.30
CA LEU A 13 16.01 0.90 -5.98
C LEU A 13 17.34 0.19 -5.69
N SER A 14 18.44 0.76 -6.17
CA SER A 14 19.80 0.40 -5.83
C SER A 14 20.09 0.67 -4.35
N VAL A 15 21.21 0.15 -3.83
CA VAL A 15 21.64 0.42 -2.45
C VAL A 15 21.87 1.92 -2.24
N GLU A 16 22.55 2.57 -3.19
CA GLU A 16 22.84 4.01 -3.15
C GLU A 16 21.57 4.84 -3.25
N GLU A 17 20.57 4.39 -3.99
CA GLU A 17 19.26 5.03 -4.03
C GLU A 17 18.55 4.92 -2.68
N TRP A 18 18.51 3.72 -2.07
CA TRP A 18 17.93 3.56 -0.73
C TRP A 18 18.58 4.45 0.33
N GLU A 19 19.90 4.65 0.27
CA GLU A 19 20.61 5.53 1.19
C GLU A 19 20.25 7.01 0.98
N LYS A 20 19.99 7.43 -0.26
CA LYS A 20 19.66 8.83 -0.59
C LYS A 20 18.24 9.24 -0.22
N ILE A 21 17.29 8.31 -0.25
CA ILE A 21 15.87 8.66 -0.10
C ILE A 21 15.45 8.93 1.36
N GLY A 22 16.31 8.61 2.32
CA GLY A 22 16.06 8.84 3.74
C GLY A 22 14.81 8.10 4.23
N ARG A 23 13.84 8.83 4.79
CA ARG A 23 12.57 8.28 5.35
C ARG A 23 11.32 8.77 4.60
N ASN A 24 11.49 9.48 3.49
CA ASN A 24 10.40 10.17 2.81
C ASN A 24 9.73 9.30 1.76
N PHE A 25 9.26 8.11 2.18
CA PHE A 25 8.64 7.17 1.27
C PHE A 25 7.48 6.39 1.89
N VAL A 26 6.52 6.06 1.04
CA VAL A 26 5.30 5.35 1.40
C VAL A 26 5.11 4.13 0.50
N PHE A 27 4.68 3.02 1.08
CA PHE A 27 4.15 1.89 0.32
C PHE A 27 2.63 1.95 0.36
N ILE A 28 1.97 1.88 -0.81
CA ILE A 28 0.51 1.87 -0.88
C ILE A 28 -0.01 0.44 -1.13
N GLY A 29 -0.57 -0.18 -0.09
CA GLY A 29 -1.11 -1.53 -0.09
C GLY A 29 -2.64 -1.55 -0.24
N GLY A 30 -3.16 -2.60 -0.86
CA GLY A 30 -4.60 -2.78 -1.06
C GLY A 30 -4.91 -3.60 -2.32
N PRO A 31 -6.20 -3.90 -2.57
CA PRO A 31 -6.58 -4.74 -3.70
C PRO A 31 -6.27 -4.05 -5.04
N ILE A 32 -5.70 -4.80 -5.99
CA ILE A 32 -5.48 -4.35 -7.38
C ILE A 32 -6.52 -5.00 -8.30
N GLN A 33 -6.53 -6.34 -8.34
CA GLN A 33 -7.45 -7.09 -9.20
C GLN A 33 -8.87 -7.04 -8.64
N GLY A 34 -9.84 -6.70 -9.50
CA GLY A 34 -11.24 -6.54 -9.12
C GLY A 34 -11.56 -5.22 -8.40
N ALA A 35 -10.59 -4.32 -8.21
CA ALA A 35 -10.78 -3.00 -7.64
C ALA A 35 -10.73 -1.92 -8.74
N ALA A 36 -11.33 -0.76 -8.48
CA ALA A 36 -11.05 0.44 -9.27
C ALA A 36 -9.58 0.87 -9.08
N ASP A 37 -9.06 1.72 -9.98
CA ASP A 37 -7.69 2.25 -9.91
C ASP A 37 -7.53 3.35 -8.84
N TRP A 38 -7.74 2.96 -7.59
CA TRP A 38 -7.56 3.85 -6.43
C TRP A 38 -6.09 4.24 -6.22
N GLN A 39 -5.14 3.45 -6.74
CA GLN A 39 -3.71 3.73 -6.61
C GLN A 39 -3.33 5.02 -7.33
N SER A 40 -3.86 5.26 -8.53
CA SER A 40 -3.64 6.51 -9.27
C SER A 40 -4.15 7.72 -8.51
N ASP A 41 -5.35 7.62 -7.91
CA ASP A 41 -5.92 8.69 -7.08
C ASP A 41 -5.09 8.95 -5.82
N ALA A 42 -4.66 7.88 -5.14
CA ALA A 42 -3.80 7.96 -3.97
C ALA A 42 -2.46 8.64 -4.31
N ILE A 43 -1.81 8.22 -5.40
CA ILE A 43 -0.55 8.79 -5.88
C ILE A 43 -0.70 10.29 -6.17
N LYS A 44 -1.76 10.67 -6.88
CA LYS A 44 -2.05 12.07 -7.20
C LYS A 44 -2.23 12.88 -5.92
N HIS A 45 -2.96 12.36 -4.94
CA HIS A 45 -3.21 13.07 -3.70
C HIS A 45 -1.94 13.20 -2.83
N LEU A 46 -1.20 12.10 -2.62
CA LEU A 46 0.07 12.10 -1.90
C LEU A 46 1.06 13.11 -2.49
N ARG A 47 1.19 13.16 -3.82
CA ARG A 47 2.07 14.13 -4.50
C ARG A 47 1.60 15.57 -4.35
N SER A 48 0.28 15.81 -4.24
CA SER A 48 -0.24 17.16 -3.98
C SER A 48 0.09 17.66 -2.58
N LEU A 49 0.25 16.75 -1.61
CA LEU A 49 0.58 17.05 -0.21
C LEU A 49 2.10 17.12 0.04
N GLU A 50 2.87 16.27 -0.65
CA GLU A 50 4.32 16.20 -0.56
C GLU A 50 4.91 15.92 -1.95
N SER A 51 5.36 16.96 -2.65
CA SER A 51 5.84 16.85 -4.04
C SER A 51 7.07 15.96 -4.19
N LYS A 52 7.85 15.77 -3.11
CA LYS A 52 9.09 15.02 -3.12
C LYS A 52 8.96 13.59 -2.58
N ILE A 53 7.76 13.13 -2.25
CA ILE A 53 7.54 11.78 -1.74
C ILE A 53 7.92 10.72 -2.76
N ILE A 54 8.45 9.59 -2.28
CA ILE A 54 8.63 8.38 -3.07
C ILE A 54 7.50 7.41 -2.73
N ILE A 55 6.85 6.89 -3.75
CA ILE A 55 5.67 6.03 -3.62
C ILE A 55 5.99 4.67 -4.23
N PHE A 56 5.95 3.63 -3.41
CA PHE A 56 5.96 2.25 -3.88
C PHE A 56 4.52 1.83 -4.15
N SER A 57 4.18 1.65 -5.43
CA SER A 57 2.85 1.23 -5.87
C SER A 57 2.91 -0.14 -6.53
N PRO A 58 2.20 -1.15 -6.01
CA PRO A 58 2.22 -2.50 -6.57
C PRO A 58 1.48 -2.61 -7.90
N ARG A 59 0.62 -1.64 -8.26
CA ARG A 59 -0.08 -1.64 -9.56
C ARG A 59 0.92 -1.31 -10.68
N ARG A 60 1.16 -2.27 -11.57
CA ARG A 60 2.04 -2.10 -12.75
C ARG A 60 1.44 -1.10 -13.74
N ASN A 61 2.30 -0.32 -14.40
CA ASN A 61 1.88 0.51 -15.53
C ASN A 61 1.38 -0.38 -16.70
N GLU A 62 0.31 0.08 -17.36
CA GLU A 62 -0.53 -0.70 -18.29
C GLU A 62 0.19 -1.32 -19.51
N LYS A 63 1.45 -0.96 -19.76
CA LYS A 63 2.25 -1.50 -20.87
C LYS A 63 2.56 -3.02 -20.76
N ASN A 64 2.25 -3.65 -19.62
CA ASN A 64 2.50 -5.08 -19.36
C ASN A 64 1.22 -5.90 -19.11
N VAL A 65 0.03 -5.37 -19.43
CA VAL A 65 -1.25 -6.06 -19.24
C VAL A 65 -1.37 -7.18 -20.27
N GLY A 66 -1.35 -8.44 -19.84
CA GLY A 66 -1.63 -9.59 -20.71
C GLY A 66 -0.76 -10.83 -20.47
N ASP A 67 0.34 -10.71 -19.75
CA ASP A 67 1.21 -11.85 -19.45
C ASP A 67 1.12 -12.22 -17.96
N TYR A 68 0.24 -13.17 -17.68
CA TYR A 68 0.01 -13.75 -16.35
C TYR A 68 0.89 -14.99 -16.13
N SER A 69 2.12 -15.00 -16.66
CA SER A 69 3.05 -16.09 -16.38
C SER A 69 3.29 -16.24 -14.88
N ARG A 70 3.56 -17.47 -14.45
CA ARG A 70 3.92 -17.79 -13.07
C ARG A 70 5.14 -16.98 -12.61
N GLU A 71 6.07 -16.71 -13.51
CA GLU A 71 7.26 -15.90 -13.25
C GLU A 71 6.90 -14.46 -12.90
N LYS A 72 6.02 -13.81 -13.68
CA LYS A 72 5.53 -12.45 -13.38
C LYS A 72 4.74 -12.37 -12.08
N TYR A 73 3.99 -13.43 -11.75
CA TYR A 73 3.34 -13.54 -10.46
C TYR A 73 4.33 -13.57 -9.30
N PHE A 74 5.40 -14.38 -9.38
CA PHE A 74 6.42 -14.41 -8.34
C PHE A 74 7.24 -13.12 -8.27
N GLU A 75 7.58 -12.53 -9.42
CA GLU A 75 8.25 -11.23 -9.49
C GLU A 75 7.45 -10.13 -8.79
N GLN A 76 6.11 -10.13 -8.96
CA GLN A 76 5.22 -9.22 -8.25
C GLN A 76 5.33 -9.40 -6.73
N ILE A 77 5.22 -10.64 -6.25
CA ILE A 77 5.30 -10.96 -4.82
C ILE A 77 6.66 -10.56 -4.26
N ASP A 78 7.75 -10.92 -4.94
CA ASP A 78 9.10 -10.62 -4.48
C ASP A 78 9.32 -9.11 -4.37
N TRP A 79 8.79 -8.36 -5.35
CA TRP A 79 8.84 -6.90 -5.34
C TRP A 79 8.04 -6.32 -4.17
N GLU A 80 6.79 -6.75 -3.97
CA GLU A 80 5.92 -6.29 -2.88
C GLU A 80 6.60 -6.56 -1.53
N ARG A 81 7.09 -7.78 -1.32
CA ARG A 81 7.76 -8.19 -0.08
C ARG A 81 9.05 -7.44 0.18
N ALA A 82 9.87 -7.20 -0.83
CA ALA A 82 11.13 -6.47 -0.67
C ALA A 82 10.87 -5.02 -0.22
N HIS A 83 9.92 -4.34 -0.87
CA HIS A 83 9.61 -2.94 -0.58
C HIS A 83 8.81 -2.76 0.72
N LEU A 84 7.86 -3.65 1.03
CA LEU A 84 7.18 -3.66 2.33
C LEU A 84 8.16 -3.80 3.49
N LYS A 85 9.10 -4.76 3.41
CA LYS A 85 10.13 -4.97 4.45
C LYS A 85 10.98 -3.74 4.72
N LYS A 86 11.31 -2.97 3.69
CA LYS A 86 12.05 -1.70 3.83
C LYS A 86 11.16 -0.61 4.42
N THR A 87 9.90 -0.56 4.00
CA THR A 87 8.93 0.44 4.44
C THR A 87 8.55 0.27 5.91
N TRP A 88 8.34 -0.95 6.40
CA TRP A 88 8.12 -1.18 7.84
C TRP A 88 9.23 -0.63 8.72
N LYS A 89 10.48 -0.63 8.24
CA LYS A 89 11.63 -0.14 9.02
C LYS A 89 11.76 1.37 9.03
N ASN A 90 11.57 2.03 7.88
CA ASN A 90 12.02 3.41 7.68
C ASN A 90 11.00 4.34 7.00
N GLY A 91 9.85 3.82 6.56
CA GLY A 91 8.83 4.57 5.83
C GLY A 91 7.46 4.45 6.48
N VAL A 92 6.43 4.73 5.67
CA VAL A 92 5.02 4.57 6.07
C VAL A 92 4.35 3.53 5.18
N VAL A 93 3.66 2.57 5.78
CA VAL A 93 2.79 1.65 5.05
C VAL A 93 1.37 2.17 5.12
N MET A 94 0.78 2.47 3.98
CA MET A 94 -0.60 2.94 3.87
C MET A 94 -1.44 1.87 3.19
N PHE A 95 -2.46 1.37 3.87
CA PHE A 95 -3.46 0.48 3.28
C PHE A 95 -4.73 1.25 2.93
N TRP A 96 -5.23 1.04 1.71
CA TRP A 96 -6.59 1.39 1.32
C TRP A 96 -7.34 0.14 0.88
N LEU A 97 -8.31 -0.29 1.67
CA LEU A 97 -9.17 -1.43 1.34
C LEU A 97 -10.35 -0.95 0.48
N ALA A 98 -10.08 -0.75 -0.81
CA ALA A 98 -11.09 -0.37 -1.79
C ALA A 98 -12.17 -1.45 -1.92
N LYS A 99 -13.42 -1.04 -2.17
CA LYS A 99 -14.53 -1.98 -2.39
C LYS A 99 -14.34 -2.75 -3.69
N GLU A 100 -14.92 -3.95 -3.76
CA GLU A 100 -14.93 -4.71 -5.01
C GLU A 100 -15.70 -3.95 -6.09
N TYR A 101 -15.06 -3.79 -7.23
CA TYR A 101 -15.61 -3.12 -8.42
C TYR A 101 -16.01 -4.15 -9.47
N GLU A 102 -15.16 -5.15 -9.71
CA GLU A 102 -15.41 -6.26 -10.63
C GLU A 102 -15.23 -7.59 -9.89
N HIS A 103 -16.31 -8.37 -9.84
CA HIS A 103 -16.29 -9.66 -9.17
C HIS A 103 -15.61 -10.72 -10.01
N ARG A 104 -14.74 -11.52 -9.38
CA ARG A 104 -14.06 -12.65 -10.02
C ARG A 104 -14.27 -13.93 -9.21
N CYS A 105 -14.80 -14.97 -9.86
CA CYS A 105 -15.09 -16.23 -9.19
C CYS A 105 -13.87 -17.15 -9.00
N ASP A 106 -12.74 -16.85 -9.66
CA ASP A 106 -11.52 -17.65 -9.61
C ASP A 106 -10.69 -17.43 -8.35
N ARG A 107 -10.98 -16.37 -7.58
CA ARG A 107 -10.26 -16.02 -6.35
C ARG A 107 -11.11 -15.22 -5.38
N SER A 108 -10.76 -15.28 -4.10
CA SER A 108 -11.34 -14.36 -3.12
C SER A 108 -10.83 -12.93 -3.35
N TYR A 109 -11.75 -11.96 -3.36
CA TYR A 109 -11.41 -10.54 -3.47
C TYR A 109 -10.43 -10.12 -2.36
N ALA A 110 -9.43 -9.30 -2.70
CA ALA A 110 -8.40 -8.78 -1.79
C ALA A 110 -7.60 -9.82 -0.98
N GLN A 111 -7.58 -11.11 -1.41
CA GLN A 111 -6.95 -12.20 -0.65
C GLN A 111 -5.50 -11.91 -0.23
N THR A 112 -4.64 -11.49 -1.16
CA THR A 112 -3.23 -11.19 -0.87
C THR A 112 -3.10 -9.96 0.04
N SER A 113 -3.82 -8.88 -0.27
CA SER A 113 -3.79 -7.64 0.50
C SER A 113 -4.21 -7.84 1.96
N ARG A 114 -5.14 -8.76 2.24
CA ARG A 114 -5.51 -9.11 3.61
C ARG A 114 -4.37 -9.78 4.38
N VAL A 115 -3.56 -10.61 3.72
CA VAL A 115 -2.37 -11.23 4.33
C VAL A 115 -1.30 -10.18 4.62
N GLU A 116 -1.03 -9.29 3.67
CA GLU A 116 -0.06 -8.21 3.84
C GLU A 116 -0.48 -7.21 4.92
N LEU A 117 -1.79 -6.95 5.03
CA LEU A 117 -2.36 -6.16 6.11
C LEU A 117 -2.13 -6.81 7.47
N ALA A 118 -2.38 -8.11 7.60
CA ALA A 118 -2.15 -8.83 8.84
C ALA A 118 -0.66 -8.82 9.24
N GLU A 119 0.26 -8.99 8.29
CA GLU A 119 1.70 -8.85 8.56
C GLU A 119 2.04 -7.42 8.98
N SER A 120 1.49 -6.40 8.30
CA SER A 120 1.75 -5.00 8.63
C SER A 120 1.21 -4.60 10.01
N LYS A 121 0.04 -5.12 10.39
CA LYS A 121 -0.52 -4.98 11.74
C LYS A 121 0.43 -5.57 12.79
N LEU A 122 0.89 -6.80 12.59
CA LEU A 122 1.85 -7.45 13.49
C LEU A 122 3.18 -6.64 13.62
N ARG A 123 3.67 -6.10 12.50
CA ARG A 123 4.87 -5.23 12.48
C ARG A 123 4.65 -3.90 13.18
N HIS A 124 3.44 -3.38 13.14
CA HIS A 124 3.07 -2.20 13.91
C HIS A 124 3.05 -2.52 15.41
N GLU A 125 2.39 -3.60 15.83
CA GLU A 125 2.32 -4.01 17.25
C GLU A 125 3.70 -4.27 17.87
N ILE A 126 4.58 -4.97 17.16
CA ILE A 126 5.87 -5.43 17.71
C ILE A 126 6.98 -4.37 17.52
N ASN A 127 6.98 -3.68 16.39
CA ASN A 127 8.10 -2.82 15.97
C ASN A 127 7.72 -1.34 15.81
N TRP A 128 6.47 -0.95 16.11
CA TRP A 128 5.97 0.41 15.91
C TRP A 128 6.14 0.90 14.46
N SER A 129 6.05 -0.02 13.51
CA SER A 129 6.06 0.31 12.08
C SER A 129 4.91 1.28 11.78
N LYS A 130 5.17 2.36 11.05
CA LYS A 130 4.15 3.38 10.77
C LYS A 130 3.11 2.81 9.80
N LEU A 131 1.91 2.56 10.31
CA LEU A 131 0.79 1.98 9.56
C LEU A 131 -0.37 2.97 9.51
N VAL A 132 -0.91 3.19 8.32
CA VAL A 132 -2.11 3.98 8.08
C VAL A 132 -3.14 3.12 7.37
N MET A 133 -4.40 3.28 7.76
CA MET A 133 -5.48 2.41 7.33
C MET A 133 -6.68 3.22 6.85
N GLY A 134 -7.18 2.91 5.67
CA GLY A 134 -8.51 3.34 5.24
C GLY A 134 -9.29 2.19 4.64
N ILE A 135 -10.61 2.23 4.80
CA ILE A 135 -11.52 1.22 4.26
C ILE A 135 -12.64 1.93 3.52
N GLU A 136 -12.82 1.59 2.26
CA GLU A 136 -13.95 2.10 1.49
C GLU A 136 -15.24 1.43 1.97
N SER A 137 -16.28 2.24 2.18
CA SER A 137 -17.62 1.72 2.50
C SER A 137 -18.06 0.68 1.46
N GLY A 138 -18.42 -0.51 1.96
CA GLY A 138 -18.80 -1.65 1.12
C GLY A 138 -17.67 -2.66 0.87
N PHE A 139 -16.48 -2.45 1.42
CA PHE A 139 -15.45 -3.48 1.44
C PHE A 139 -15.91 -4.73 2.20
N SER A 140 -15.80 -5.90 1.54
CA SER A 140 -16.15 -7.17 2.16
C SER A 140 -15.25 -7.49 3.36
N GLY A 141 -15.86 -7.62 4.54
CA GLY A 141 -15.17 -7.88 5.80
C GLY A 141 -14.82 -6.62 6.62
N GLU A 142 -15.25 -5.43 6.19
CA GLU A 142 -14.99 -4.15 6.87
C GLU A 142 -15.27 -4.20 8.38
N ARG A 143 -16.46 -4.64 8.81
CA ARG A 143 -16.85 -4.67 10.23
C ARG A 143 -15.88 -5.50 11.09
N TYR A 144 -15.43 -6.63 10.55
CA TYR A 144 -14.50 -7.51 11.24
C TYR A 144 -13.12 -6.86 11.38
N ILE A 145 -12.60 -6.28 10.28
CA ILE A 145 -11.30 -5.60 10.29
C ILE A 145 -11.30 -4.44 11.29
N ARG A 146 -12.34 -3.61 11.26
CA ARG A 146 -12.48 -2.50 12.23
C ARG A 146 -12.46 -2.97 13.67
N LYS A 147 -13.20 -4.05 13.99
CA LYS A 147 -13.24 -4.61 15.34
C LYS A 147 -11.87 -5.12 15.80
N ILE A 148 -11.17 -5.87 14.95
CA ILE A 148 -9.85 -6.41 15.29
C ILE A 148 -8.83 -5.28 15.49
N PHE A 149 -8.82 -4.28 14.61
CA PHE A 149 -7.92 -3.13 14.79
C PHE A 149 -8.27 -2.29 16.03
N SER A 150 -9.55 -2.09 16.35
CA SER A 150 -9.92 -1.36 17.56
C SER A 150 -9.49 -2.06 18.85
N ASP A 151 -9.42 -3.39 18.83
CA ASP A 151 -9.02 -4.18 19.99
C ASP A 151 -7.49 -4.24 20.12
N ASP A 152 -6.79 -4.51 19.01
CA ASP A 152 -5.36 -4.85 19.03
C ASP A 152 -4.46 -3.64 18.76
N CYS A 153 -4.93 -2.64 17.99
CA CYS A 153 -4.16 -1.46 17.58
C CYS A 153 -5.03 -0.18 17.66
N PRO A 154 -5.54 0.19 18.85
CA PRO A 154 -6.48 1.31 19.01
C PRO A 154 -5.91 2.68 18.62
N ASP A 155 -4.58 2.80 18.50
CA ASP A 155 -3.87 3.98 18.03
C ASP A 155 -3.89 4.13 16.49
N VAL A 156 -4.15 3.04 15.76
CA VAL A 156 -4.30 3.06 14.30
C VAL A 156 -5.74 3.44 13.94
N LYS A 157 -5.97 4.73 13.71
CA LYS A 157 -7.26 5.20 13.19
C LYS A 157 -7.52 4.64 11.79
N ILE A 158 -8.74 4.12 11.58
CA ILE A 158 -9.23 3.68 10.26
C ILE A 158 -10.10 4.78 9.64
N TYR A 159 -9.67 5.28 8.48
CA TYR A 159 -10.35 6.35 7.75
C TYR A 159 -11.38 5.80 6.74
N ASP A 160 -12.43 6.58 6.48
CA ASP A 160 -13.53 6.20 5.59
C ASP A 160 -13.36 6.73 4.17
N ASN A 161 -12.32 7.51 3.92
CA ASN A 161 -12.01 8.06 2.60
C ASN A 161 -10.50 8.05 2.32
N LEU A 162 -10.17 7.91 1.04
CA LEU A 162 -8.79 7.79 0.57
C LEU A 162 -7.98 9.06 0.84
N LYS A 163 -8.62 10.23 0.77
CA LYS A 163 -7.97 11.54 0.93
C LYS A 163 -7.37 11.69 2.33
N GLU A 164 -8.17 11.49 3.37
CA GLU A 164 -7.73 11.54 4.76
C GLU A 164 -6.70 10.44 5.08
N THR A 165 -6.85 9.25 4.47
CA THR A 165 -5.87 8.17 4.60
C THR A 165 -4.49 8.62 4.08
N CYS A 166 -4.45 9.29 2.93
CA CYS A 166 -3.21 9.85 2.37
C CYS A 166 -2.66 11.02 3.21
N GLU A 167 -3.52 11.91 3.71
CA GLU A 167 -3.13 13.01 4.61
C GLU A 167 -2.43 12.47 5.87
N GLU A 168 -2.98 11.41 6.46
CA GLU A 168 -2.39 10.76 7.62
C GLU A 168 -1.05 10.09 7.31
N ALA A 169 -0.90 9.47 6.13
CA ALA A 169 0.37 8.90 5.71
C ALA A 169 1.48 9.97 5.64
N ILE A 170 1.16 11.16 5.12
CA ILE A 170 2.09 12.30 5.12
C ILE A 170 2.37 12.80 6.54
N ARG A 171 1.35 12.86 7.40
CA ARG A 171 1.51 13.27 8.80
C ARG A 171 2.49 12.35 9.54
N LEU A 172 2.30 11.03 9.45
CA LEU A 172 3.17 10.05 10.10
C LEU A 172 4.59 10.07 9.53
N MET A 173 4.77 10.41 8.25
CA MET A 173 6.09 10.51 7.64
C MET A 173 6.95 11.63 8.26
N ARG A 174 6.32 12.69 8.78
CA ARG A 174 6.99 13.88 9.35
C ARG A 174 7.38 13.76 10.83
N ILE A 175 6.98 12.67 11.48
CA ILE A 175 7.26 12.38 12.91
C ILE A 175 8.49 11.47 13.00
#